data_AF-A0A376S9G3-F1
#
_entry.id   AF-A0A376S9G3-F1
#
_cell.length_a   1.000
_cell.length_b   1.000
_cell.length_c   1.000
_cell.angle_alpha   90.00
_cell.angle_beta   90.00
_cell.angle_gamma   90.00
#
_symmetry.space_group_name_H-M   'P 1'
#
loop_
_entity.id
_entity.type
_entity.pdbx_description
1 polymer ?
#
loop_
_entity_poly.entity_id
_entity_poly.type
_entity_poly.pdbx_seq_one_letter_code
_entity_poly.pdbx_strand_id
1 'polypeptide(L)'
;MIRNLLQCQRYDHRAFVDEILRFLLTENSRPQLTCWLTCPDKKLSRAVLQTLIEYGYFNDESSLLLILKQPDEGLRMLAVTHWLRQQLPLSEAVLTRLLKDRWPRIRQATLFSLTDRAIEIPPELYGALLLDNNMLIRLRAKNMLNDVMDVAQFWRHVVTSTEYTPSQRRAALYGLDSIHDANILKLAEWGLSQDVFPLRLAAMYILAKANPDGGVKGIILTTLANPDASGLRFMVNICVWCRVPLTFEEIRQLLENAPSVKHACAYCRLYPNLNKWDGLILLLQSQHKLTEEFADKQLAIWQRNFNLSGIQPNAPQRQQLQALFTRNPELHNRLWGYIPFK
;
A
#
# COMPACT_ATOMS: atom_id res chain seq x y z
N MET A 1 16.82 26.97 -3.32
CA MET A 1 17.36 26.63 -1.98
C MET A 1 18.87 26.58 -2.09
N ILE A 2 19.60 27.25 -1.21
CA ILE A 2 21.06 27.43 -1.34
C ILE A 2 21.85 26.11 -1.42
N ARG A 3 21.34 25.05 -0.78
CA ARG A 3 21.86 23.68 -0.87
C ARG A 3 21.93 23.11 -2.29
N ASN A 4 21.11 23.61 -3.24
CA ASN A 4 21.18 23.15 -4.64
C ASN A 4 22.50 23.55 -5.32
N LEU A 5 23.21 24.56 -4.79
CA LEU A 5 24.53 24.93 -5.29
C LEU A 5 25.56 23.81 -5.06
N LEU A 6 25.35 22.92 -4.08
CA LEU A 6 26.22 21.76 -3.85
C LEU A 6 26.11 20.70 -4.95
N GLN A 7 25.04 20.73 -5.76
CA GLN A 7 24.86 19.85 -6.91
C GLN A 7 25.41 20.47 -8.21
N CYS A 8 25.80 21.74 -8.17
CA CYS A 8 26.37 22.43 -9.31
C CYS A 8 27.81 21.97 -9.52
N GLN A 9 28.13 21.47 -10.71
CA GLN A 9 29.48 20.98 -11.04
C GLN A 9 30.41 22.06 -11.58
N ARG A 10 29.91 23.28 -11.82
CA ARG A 10 30.68 24.35 -12.47
C ARG A 10 31.69 25.02 -11.53
N TYR A 11 31.38 25.12 -10.24
CA TYR A 11 32.24 25.71 -9.22
C TYR A 11 32.08 24.96 -7.90
N ASP A 12 33.12 24.94 -7.08
CA ASP A 12 33.03 24.41 -5.72
C ASP A 12 32.36 25.43 -4.80
N HIS A 13 31.07 25.23 -4.54
CA HIS A 13 30.28 26.12 -3.70
C HIS A 13 30.29 25.72 -2.22
N ARG A 14 31.04 24.69 -1.80
CA ARG A 14 30.98 24.13 -0.43
C ARG A 14 31.24 25.19 0.64
N ALA A 15 32.32 25.96 0.52
CA ALA A 15 32.68 26.97 1.52
C ALA A 15 31.61 28.07 1.67
N PHE A 16 31.07 28.55 0.55
CA PHE A 16 30.02 29.58 0.54
C PHE A 16 28.71 29.08 1.15
N VAL A 17 28.31 27.85 0.79
CA VAL A 17 27.12 27.22 1.36
C VAL A 17 27.30 27.02 2.87
N ASP A 18 28.46 26.51 3.31
CA ASP A 18 28.78 26.31 4.73
C ASP A 18 28.75 27.61 5.53
N GLU A 19 29.26 28.72 4.97
CA GLU A 19 29.23 30.03 5.63
C GLU A 19 27.79 30.50 5.89
N ILE A 20 26.92 30.38 4.88
CA ILE A 20 25.52 30.79 5.01
C ILE A 20 24.77 29.86 5.98
N LEU A 21 25.03 28.55 5.93
CA LEU A 21 24.41 27.62 6.88
C LEU A 21 24.87 27.91 8.32
N ARG A 22 26.16 28.21 8.54
CA ARG A 22 26.66 28.61 9.87
C ARG A 22 26.03 29.92 10.35
N PHE A 23 25.88 30.91 9.48
CA PHE A 23 25.19 32.16 9.81
C PHE A 23 23.75 31.90 10.27
N LEU A 24 23.01 31.05 9.56
CA LEU A 24 21.63 30.68 9.92
C LEU A 24 21.54 29.93 11.27
N LEU A 25 22.60 29.28 11.71
CA LEU A 25 22.66 28.51 12.97
C LEU A 25 23.06 29.34 14.19
N THR A 26 23.37 30.63 14.00
CA THR A 26 23.63 31.58 15.10
C THR A 26 22.41 31.68 16.03
N GLU A 27 22.65 32.03 17.30
CA GLU A 27 21.59 32.11 18.32
C GLU A 27 20.45 33.05 17.92
N ASN A 28 20.77 34.15 17.24
CA ASN A 28 19.80 35.13 16.75
C ASN A 28 18.88 34.57 15.66
N SER A 29 19.36 33.62 14.85
CA SER A 29 18.62 33.05 13.71
C SER A 29 17.97 31.70 14.02
N ARG A 30 18.42 30.99 15.06
CA ARG A 30 17.90 29.66 15.45
C ARG A 30 16.40 29.62 15.77
N PRO A 31 15.77 30.63 16.41
CA PRO A 31 14.32 30.65 16.58
C PRO A 31 13.58 30.61 15.25
N GLN A 32 14.12 31.26 14.22
CA GLN A 32 13.56 31.27 12.88
C GLN A 32 13.68 29.91 12.18
N LEU A 33 14.79 29.19 12.40
CA LEU A 33 14.93 27.80 11.93
C LEU A 33 13.86 26.89 12.57
N THR A 34 13.62 27.05 13.87
CA THR A 34 12.59 26.28 14.58
C THR A 34 11.20 26.58 14.01
N CYS A 35 10.91 27.84 13.68
CA CYS A 35 9.69 28.23 12.98
C CYS A 35 9.58 27.55 11.61
N TRP A 36 10.66 27.51 10.83
CA TRP A 36 10.67 26.90 9.50
C TRP A 36 10.51 25.37 9.49
N LEU A 37 10.79 24.68 10.60
CA LEU A 37 10.45 23.26 10.75
C LEU A 37 8.95 23.01 10.69
N THR A 38 8.13 24.01 11.03
CA THR A 38 6.67 23.94 10.99
C THR A 38 6.07 24.58 9.72
N CYS A 39 6.92 25.02 8.79
CA CYS A 39 6.49 25.64 7.54
C CYS A 39 5.74 24.64 6.65
N PRO A 40 4.65 25.05 5.96
CA PRO A 40 3.95 24.21 5.00
C PRO A 40 4.81 23.76 3.81
N ASP A 41 5.88 24.50 3.47
CA ASP A 41 6.82 24.09 2.44
C ASP A 41 7.65 22.88 2.92
N LYS A 42 7.24 21.70 2.48
CA LYS A 42 7.90 20.41 2.77
C LYS A 42 9.36 20.38 2.34
N LYS A 43 9.75 21.07 1.27
CA LYS A 43 11.15 21.09 0.83
C LYS A 43 11.97 21.90 1.84
N LEU A 44 11.47 23.08 2.20
CA LEU A 44 12.14 23.95 3.17
C LEU A 44 12.26 23.27 4.54
N SER A 45 11.17 22.77 5.11
CA SER A 45 11.20 22.17 6.45
C SER A 45 12.14 20.97 6.54
N ARG A 46 12.16 20.09 5.51
CA ARG A 46 13.09 18.97 5.44
C ARG A 46 14.55 19.42 5.33
N ALA A 47 14.83 20.46 4.54
CA ALA A 47 16.19 20.98 4.40
C ALA A 47 16.68 21.69 5.67
N VAL A 48 15.78 22.36 6.39
CA VAL A 48 16.09 22.95 7.70
C VAL A 48 16.41 21.84 8.70
N LEU A 49 15.58 20.80 8.80
CA LEU A 49 15.86 19.65 9.67
C LEU A 49 17.19 18.98 9.32
N GLN A 50 17.46 18.76 8.04
CA GLN A 50 18.74 18.22 7.57
C GLN A 50 19.93 19.10 8.00
N THR A 51 19.78 20.42 7.94
CA THR A 51 20.80 21.37 8.44
C THR A 51 21.01 21.24 9.95
N LEU A 52 19.93 21.18 10.73
CA LEU A 52 20.05 21.01 12.17
C LEU A 52 20.72 19.67 12.53
N ILE A 53 20.42 18.60 11.80
CA ILE A 53 21.05 17.28 11.96
C ILE A 53 22.55 17.34 11.65
N GLU A 54 22.93 17.86 10.49
CA GLU A 54 24.33 17.91 10.02
C GLU A 54 25.24 18.70 10.96
N TYR A 55 24.71 19.75 11.58
CA TYR A 55 25.46 20.60 12.49
C TYR A 55 25.24 20.27 13.98
N GLY A 56 24.56 19.15 14.29
CA GLY A 56 24.41 18.65 15.67
C GLY A 56 23.40 19.42 16.54
N TYR A 57 22.53 20.23 15.94
CA TYR A 57 21.46 20.97 16.62
C TYR A 57 20.12 20.21 16.70
N PHE A 58 20.12 18.91 16.38
CA PHE A 58 18.96 18.04 16.52
C PHE A 58 19.36 16.77 17.29
N ASN A 59 19.35 16.88 18.63
CA ASN A 59 19.79 15.84 19.55
C ASN A 59 18.95 15.77 20.83
N ASP A 60 17.93 16.63 21.00
CA ASP A 60 17.06 16.63 22.15
C ASP A 60 15.67 16.06 21.83
N GLU A 61 15.05 15.46 22.85
CA GLU A 61 13.77 14.78 22.74
C GLU A 61 12.63 15.73 22.36
N SER A 62 12.67 16.98 22.84
CA SER A 62 11.60 17.95 22.58
C SER A 62 11.53 18.30 21.11
N SER A 63 12.69 18.47 20.46
CA SER A 63 12.79 18.66 19.01
C SER A 63 12.24 17.47 18.23
N LEU A 64 12.55 16.23 18.64
CA LEU A 64 11.97 15.05 17.99
C LEU A 64 10.45 15.02 18.14
N LEU A 65 9.92 15.23 19.34
CA LEU A 65 8.48 15.21 19.59
C LEU A 65 7.74 16.33 18.82
N LEU A 66 8.36 17.50 18.67
CA LEU A 66 7.85 18.58 17.83
C LEU A 66 7.72 18.14 16.36
N ILE A 67 8.75 17.50 15.81
CA ILE A 67 8.75 16.99 14.44
C ILE A 67 7.72 15.88 14.27
N LEU A 68 7.60 14.95 15.24
CA LEU A 68 6.65 13.85 15.17
C LEU A 68 5.18 14.31 15.18
N LYS A 69 4.88 15.55 15.54
CA LYS A 69 3.53 16.15 15.42
C LYS A 69 3.22 16.64 14.00
N GLN A 70 4.23 16.91 13.18
CA GLN A 70 4.07 17.48 11.85
C GLN A 70 3.35 16.52 10.89
N PRO A 71 2.54 17.04 9.95
CA PRO A 71 1.83 16.20 8.98
C PRO A 71 2.75 15.56 7.95
N ASP A 72 3.88 16.20 7.62
CA ASP A 72 4.83 15.71 6.61
C ASP A 72 5.53 14.41 7.05
N GLU A 73 5.13 13.30 6.43
CA GLU A 73 5.70 11.99 6.69
C GLU A 73 7.19 11.88 6.35
N GLY A 74 7.66 12.60 5.33
CA GLY A 74 9.08 12.60 4.95
C GLY A 74 9.95 13.34 5.97
N LEU A 75 9.44 14.43 6.55
CA LEU A 75 10.10 15.15 7.63
C LEU A 75 10.21 14.28 8.88
N ARG A 76 9.11 13.62 9.28
CA ARG A 76 9.11 12.69 10.42
C ARG A 76 10.09 11.55 10.21
N MET A 77 10.10 10.92 9.04
CA MET A 77 11.02 9.81 8.76
C MET A 77 12.48 10.26 8.75
N LEU A 78 12.79 11.48 8.28
CA LEU A 78 14.15 12.02 8.35
C LEU A 78 14.63 12.14 9.80
N ALA A 79 13.82 12.75 10.68
CA ALA A 79 14.12 12.87 12.10
C ALA A 79 14.30 11.50 12.76
N VAL A 80 13.37 10.57 12.52
CA VAL A 80 13.41 9.21 13.10
C VAL A 80 14.64 8.44 12.61
N THR A 81 14.97 8.52 11.32
CA THR A 81 16.13 7.82 10.77
C THR A 81 17.42 8.29 11.42
N HIS A 82 17.59 9.61 11.58
CA HIS A 82 18.72 10.15 12.31
C HIS A 82 18.73 9.67 13.77
N TRP A 83 17.60 9.81 14.47
CA TRP A 83 17.50 9.44 15.88
C TRP A 83 17.86 7.98 16.15
N LEU A 84 17.32 7.06 15.35
CA LEU A 84 17.58 5.63 15.47
C LEU A 84 19.01 5.28 15.05
N ARG A 85 19.55 5.91 13.99
CA ARG A 85 20.93 5.67 13.52
C ARG A 85 21.98 6.13 14.54
N GLN A 86 21.73 7.25 15.21
CA GLN A 86 22.59 7.75 16.28
C GLN A 86 22.37 7.01 17.61
N GLN A 87 21.46 6.02 17.64
CA GLN A 87 21.09 5.27 18.83
C GLN A 87 20.73 6.17 20.03
N LEU A 88 20.13 7.33 19.76
CA LEU A 88 19.75 8.26 20.81
C LEU A 88 18.74 7.60 21.78
N PRO A 89 18.66 8.09 23.03
CA PRO A 89 17.71 7.56 24.02
C PRO A 89 16.28 7.58 23.51
N LEU A 90 15.51 6.57 23.91
CA LEU A 90 14.10 6.43 23.55
C LEU A 90 13.29 6.40 24.85
N SER A 91 12.83 7.57 25.28
CA SER A 91 11.87 7.67 26.38
C SER A 91 10.56 6.96 26.02
N GLU A 92 9.75 6.63 27.03
CA GLU A 92 8.42 6.05 26.82
C GLU A 92 7.53 6.95 25.95
N ALA A 93 7.61 8.27 26.12
CA ALA A 93 6.86 9.24 25.33
C ALA A 93 7.26 9.19 23.84
N VAL A 94 8.56 9.13 23.56
CA VAL A 94 9.09 8.97 22.20
C VAL A 94 8.68 7.63 21.61
N LEU A 95 8.89 6.53 22.33
CA LEU A 95 8.52 5.17 21.89
C LEU A 95 7.04 5.10 21.53
N THR A 96 6.18 5.58 22.42
CA THR A 96 4.73 5.64 22.20
C THR A 96 4.40 6.41 20.93
N ARG A 97 5.04 7.56 20.70
CA ARG A 97 4.79 8.39 19.52
C ARG A 97 5.26 7.71 18.24
N LEU A 98 6.42 7.06 18.25
CA LEU A 98 6.99 6.35 17.12
C LEU A 98 6.16 5.12 16.74
N LEU A 99 5.79 4.30 17.73
CA LEU A 99 5.01 3.07 17.56
C LEU A 99 3.54 3.34 17.24
N LYS A 100 3.04 4.56 17.47
CA LYS A 100 1.70 5.01 17.04
C LYS A 100 1.74 5.98 15.85
N ASP A 101 2.88 6.16 15.18
CA ASP A 101 2.96 7.06 14.01
C ASP A 101 1.98 6.60 12.94
N ARG A 102 1.37 7.54 12.21
CA ARG A 102 0.43 7.24 11.12
C ARG A 102 1.09 6.47 9.98
N TRP A 103 2.39 6.68 9.75
CA TRP A 103 3.13 6.06 8.66
C TRP A 103 3.76 4.73 9.06
N PRO A 104 3.39 3.59 8.44
CA PRO A 104 3.89 2.28 8.85
C PRO A 104 5.42 2.11 8.73
N ARG A 105 6.10 2.91 7.89
CA ARG A 105 7.56 2.84 7.74
C ARG A 105 8.28 3.31 9.00
N ILE A 106 7.78 4.33 9.68
CA ILE A 106 8.33 4.82 10.95
C ILE A 106 8.17 3.75 12.03
N ARG A 107 6.96 3.18 12.16
CA ARG A 107 6.70 2.09 13.12
C ARG A 107 7.60 0.87 12.86
N GLN A 108 7.77 0.46 11.61
CA GLN A 108 8.65 -0.65 11.23
C GLN A 108 10.12 -0.37 11.54
N ALA A 109 10.63 0.82 11.20
CA ALA A 109 12.01 1.22 11.48
C ALA A 109 12.27 1.25 13.00
N THR A 110 11.29 1.74 13.76
CA THR A 110 11.34 1.76 15.23
C THR A 110 11.43 0.33 15.77
N LEU A 111 10.48 -0.55 15.43
CA LEU A 111 10.52 -1.95 15.90
C LEU A 111 11.80 -2.68 15.50
N PHE A 112 12.35 -2.39 14.31
CA PHE A 112 13.65 -2.94 13.90
C PHE A 112 14.76 -2.50 14.85
N SER A 113 14.85 -1.18 15.13
CA SER A 113 15.85 -0.64 16.05
C SER A 113 15.67 -1.15 17.48
N LEU A 114 14.44 -1.35 17.97
CA LEU A 114 14.20 -1.93 19.30
C LEU A 114 14.71 -3.37 19.40
N THR A 115 14.52 -4.16 18.33
CA THR A 115 15.04 -5.54 18.26
C THR A 115 16.57 -5.55 18.28
N ASP A 116 17.20 -4.70 17.45
CA ASP A 116 18.67 -4.59 17.35
C ASP A 116 19.31 -4.11 18.67
N ARG A 117 18.63 -3.21 19.38
CA ARG A 117 19.10 -2.63 20.65
C ARG A 117 18.65 -3.40 21.89
N ALA A 118 17.90 -4.50 21.73
CA ALA A 118 17.26 -5.25 22.82
C ALA A 118 16.46 -4.34 23.80
N ILE A 119 15.73 -3.36 23.27
CA ILE A 119 14.88 -2.46 24.07
C ILE A 119 13.49 -3.07 24.18
N GLU A 120 13.03 -3.26 25.42
CA GLU A 120 11.68 -3.74 25.70
C GLU A 120 10.62 -2.71 25.31
N ILE A 121 9.49 -3.19 24.79
CA ILE A 121 8.34 -2.35 24.47
C ILE A 121 7.45 -2.29 25.72
N PRO A 122 6.96 -1.10 26.10
CA PRO A 122 5.97 -0.97 27.16
C PRO A 122 4.75 -1.90 26.92
N PRO A 123 4.34 -2.74 27.90
CA PRO A 123 3.32 -3.77 27.73
C PRO A 123 2.02 -3.29 27.06
N GLU A 124 1.57 -2.08 27.41
CA GLU A 124 0.35 -1.44 26.93
C GLU A 124 0.37 -1.11 25.43
N LEU A 125 1.53 -1.09 24.78
CA LEU A 125 1.65 -0.82 23.35
C LEU A 125 1.48 -2.08 22.49
N TYR A 126 1.69 -3.28 23.05
CA TYR A 126 1.64 -4.52 22.27
C TYR A 126 0.27 -4.79 21.67
N GLY A 127 -0.83 -4.49 22.38
CA GLY A 127 -2.19 -4.68 21.85
C GLY A 127 -2.41 -3.90 20.55
N ALA A 128 -1.91 -2.66 20.49
CA ALA A 128 -2.00 -1.85 19.27
C ALA A 128 -1.13 -2.39 18.13
N LEU A 129 0.07 -2.91 18.45
CA LEU A 129 1.00 -3.46 17.47
C LEU A 129 0.52 -4.81 16.90
N LEU A 130 -0.02 -5.68 17.75
CA LEU A 130 -0.61 -6.96 17.34
C LEU A 130 -1.86 -6.78 16.47
N LEU A 131 -2.52 -5.63 16.57
CA LEU A 131 -3.71 -5.27 15.78
C LEU A 131 -3.41 -4.21 14.70
N ASP A 132 -2.14 -3.97 14.39
CA ASP A 132 -1.74 -3.04 13.34
C ASP A 132 -2.27 -3.50 11.97
N ASN A 133 -2.66 -2.58 11.10
CA ASN A 133 -3.08 -2.92 9.73
C ASN A 133 -1.93 -3.50 8.88
N ASN A 134 -0.67 -3.19 9.22
CA ASN A 134 0.51 -3.67 8.53
C ASN A 134 0.95 -5.05 9.06
N MET A 135 1.00 -6.03 8.17
CA MET A 135 1.40 -7.41 8.49
C MET A 135 2.79 -7.52 9.12
N LEU A 136 3.78 -6.78 8.62
CA LEU A 136 5.16 -6.86 9.12
C LEU A 136 5.27 -6.36 10.56
N ILE A 137 4.47 -5.36 10.92
CA ILE A 137 4.39 -4.84 12.30
C ILE A 137 3.78 -5.91 13.22
N ARG A 138 2.63 -6.49 12.83
CA ARG A 138 1.98 -7.56 13.62
C ARG A 138 2.91 -8.74 13.87
N LEU A 139 3.57 -9.22 12.81
CA LEU A 139 4.49 -10.36 12.90
C LEU A 139 5.71 -10.07 13.78
N ARG A 140 6.28 -8.87 13.67
CA ARG A 140 7.40 -8.48 14.52
C ARG A 140 6.98 -8.35 15.98
N ALA A 141 5.85 -7.71 16.26
CA ALA A 141 5.31 -7.62 17.61
C ALA A 141 5.01 -8.99 18.23
N LYS A 142 4.44 -9.91 17.44
CA LYS A 142 4.24 -11.32 17.83
C LYS A 142 5.57 -11.99 18.20
N ASN A 143 6.61 -11.84 17.38
CA ASN A 143 7.92 -12.43 17.66
C ASN A 143 8.59 -11.84 18.91
N MET A 144 8.37 -10.55 19.19
CA MET A 144 8.87 -9.89 20.42
C MET A 144 8.11 -10.31 21.69
N LEU A 145 6.97 -10.99 21.55
CA LEU A 145 6.16 -11.52 22.65
C LEU A 145 6.22 -13.04 22.74
N ASN A 146 7.10 -13.68 21.98
CA ASN A 146 7.24 -15.12 22.04
C ASN A 146 7.52 -15.53 23.49
N ASP A 147 6.82 -16.55 23.97
CA ASP A 147 6.92 -17.08 25.34
C ASP A 147 6.33 -16.20 26.46
N VAL A 148 5.80 -15.00 26.16
CA VAL A 148 5.14 -14.12 27.14
C VAL A 148 3.61 -14.26 27.11
N MET A 149 3.03 -14.45 25.93
CA MET A 149 1.59 -14.63 25.76
C MET A 149 1.23 -15.52 24.57
N ASP A 150 0.09 -16.19 24.64
CA ASP A 150 -0.48 -16.86 23.47
C ASP A 150 -1.13 -15.82 22.54
N VAL A 151 -0.34 -15.32 21.60
CA VAL A 151 -0.77 -14.35 20.59
C VAL A 151 -1.86 -14.93 19.67
N ALA A 152 -1.85 -16.24 19.41
CA ALA A 152 -2.88 -16.88 18.60
C ALA A 152 -4.22 -16.87 19.34
N GLN A 153 -4.24 -17.23 20.63
CA GLN A 153 -5.42 -17.13 21.48
C GLN A 153 -5.94 -15.69 21.55
N PHE A 154 -5.05 -14.71 21.72
CA PHE A 154 -5.43 -13.29 21.69
C PHE A 154 -6.14 -12.92 20.37
N TRP A 155 -5.56 -13.26 19.21
CA TRP A 155 -6.20 -12.95 17.93
C TRP A 155 -7.51 -13.70 17.72
N ARG A 156 -7.64 -14.96 18.16
CA ARG A 156 -8.90 -15.71 18.11
C ARG A 156 -10.00 -14.99 18.90
N HIS A 157 -9.69 -14.54 20.11
CA HIS A 157 -10.63 -13.75 20.92
C HIS A 157 -11.02 -12.44 20.23
N VAL A 158 -10.05 -11.70 19.69
CA VAL A 158 -10.31 -10.42 18.99
C VAL A 158 -11.22 -10.61 17.79
N VAL A 159 -11.02 -11.65 16.96
CA VAL A 159 -11.86 -11.91 15.77
C VAL A 159 -13.34 -12.02 16.13
N THR A 160 -13.66 -12.72 17.22
CA THR A 160 -15.03 -13.04 17.62
C THR A 160 -15.67 -12.02 18.56
N SER A 161 -14.87 -11.21 19.26
CA SER A 161 -15.38 -10.23 20.23
C SER A 161 -15.94 -8.97 19.55
N THR A 162 -17.08 -8.49 20.05
CA THR A 162 -17.73 -7.25 19.62
C THR A 162 -17.13 -6.00 20.28
N GLU A 163 -16.26 -6.17 21.28
CA GLU A 163 -15.56 -5.07 21.97
C GLU A 163 -14.52 -4.40 21.07
N TYR A 164 -14.03 -5.12 20.05
CA TYR A 164 -13.03 -4.63 19.12
C TYR A 164 -13.65 -4.05 17.86
N THR A 165 -13.04 -3.00 17.35
CA THR A 165 -13.49 -2.35 16.11
C THR A 165 -13.40 -3.32 14.91
N PRO A 166 -14.24 -3.15 13.87
CA PRO A 166 -14.16 -3.96 12.65
C PRO A 166 -12.75 -4.05 12.03
N SER A 167 -11.98 -2.96 12.10
CA SER A 167 -10.59 -2.92 11.61
C SER A 167 -9.63 -3.78 12.44
N GLN A 168 -9.79 -3.79 13.77
CA GLN A 168 -9.01 -4.65 14.66
C GLN A 168 -9.35 -6.12 14.47
N ARG A 169 -10.64 -6.45 14.37
CA ARG A 169 -11.12 -7.81 14.08
C ARG A 169 -10.55 -8.33 12.75
N ARG A 170 -10.55 -7.49 11.72
CA ARG A 170 -9.89 -7.77 10.43
C ARG A 170 -8.38 -8.01 10.59
N ALA A 171 -7.68 -7.15 11.33
CA ALA A 171 -6.24 -7.27 11.54
C ALA A 171 -5.88 -8.57 12.28
N ALA A 172 -6.68 -8.97 13.28
CA ALA A 172 -6.53 -10.22 13.99
C ALA A 172 -6.76 -11.45 13.08
N LEU A 173 -7.79 -11.41 12.22
CA LEU A 173 -8.04 -12.49 11.26
C LEU A 173 -6.86 -12.66 10.28
N TYR A 174 -6.29 -11.57 9.79
CA TYR A 174 -5.04 -11.64 9.01
C TYR A 174 -3.83 -12.08 9.83
N GLY A 175 -3.78 -11.77 11.14
CA GLY A 175 -2.76 -12.26 12.05
C GLY A 175 -2.77 -13.79 12.11
N LEU A 176 -3.94 -14.39 12.29
CA LEU A 176 -4.15 -15.84 12.29
C LEU A 176 -3.78 -16.49 10.95
N ASP A 177 -4.14 -15.90 9.80
CA ASP A 177 -3.70 -16.37 8.47
C ASP A 177 -2.18 -16.32 8.33
N SER A 178 -1.53 -15.28 8.86
CA SER A 178 -0.08 -15.09 8.76
C SER A 178 0.72 -16.13 9.56
N ILE A 179 0.11 -16.76 10.56
CA ILE A 179 0.72 -17.83 11.36
C ILE A 179 0.17 -19.22 11.01
N HIS A 180 -0.64 -19.34 9.96
CA HIS A 180 -1.28 -20.59 9.54
C HIS A 180 -2.05 -21.28 10.66
N ASP A 181 -2.88 -20.52 11.39
CA ASP A 181 -3.74 -21.06 12.43
C ASP A 181 -4.58 -22.25 11.91
N ALA A 182 -4.62 -23.35 12.65
CA ALA A 182 -5.31 -24.57 12.23
C ALA A 182 -6.81 -24.37 11.95
N ASN A 183 -7.45 -23.39 12.59
CA ASN A 183 -8.87 -23.09 12.43
C ASN A 183 -9.14 -21.92 11.47
N ILE A 184 -8.14 -21.45 10.73
CA ILE A 184 -8.25 -20.24 9.91
C ILE A 184 -9.39 -20.29 8.88
N LEU A 185 -9.60 -21.44 8.24
CA LEU A 185 -10.66 -21.59 7.23
C LEU A 185 -12.06 -21.52 7.87
N LYS A 186 -12.27 -22.21 9.01
CA LYS A 186 -13.53 -22.14 9.77
C LYS A 186 -13.81 -20.72 10.27
N LEU A 187 -12.78 -20.02 10.75
CA LEU A 187 -12.90 -18.63 11.19
C LEU A 187 -13.20 -17.68 10.03
N ALA A 188 -12.65 -17.94 8.83
CA ALA A 188 -12.95 -17.17 7.64
C ALA A 188 -14.38 -17.43 7.15
N GLU A 189 -14.85 -18.69 7.13
CA GLU A 189 -16.26 -19.02 6.83
C GLU A 189 -17.22 -18.33 7.79
N TRP A 190 -16.93 -18.37 9.09
CA TRP A 190 -17.68 -17.63 10.09
C TRP A 190 -17.64 -16.12 9.81
N GLY A 191 -16.46 -15.54 9.57
CA GLY A 191 -16.28 -14.12 9.28
C GLY A 191 -17.03 -13.65 8.02
N LEU A 192 -17.22 -14.54 7.04
CA LEU A 192 -18.00 -14.28 5.83
C LEU A 192 -19.51 -14.15 6.11
N SER A 193 -20.01 -14.91 7.10
CA SER A 193 -21.42 -14.85 7.54
C SER A 193 -21.76 -13.60 8.36
N GLN A 194 -20.76 -12.86 8.83
CA GLN A 194 -20.98 -11.68 9.67
C GLN A 194 -21.35 -10.45 8.84
N ASP A 195 -22.24 -9.60 9.35
CA ASP A 195 -22.54 -8.31 8.73
C ASP A 195 -21.51 -7.21 9.07
N VAL A 196 -20.22 -7.56 8.90
CA VAL A 196 -19.10 -6.66 9.20
C VAL A 196 -18.18 -6.63 7.99
N PHE A 197 -18.31 -5.60 7.16
CA PHE A 197 -17.64 -5.53 5.86
C PHE A 197 -16.11 -5.74 5.92
N PRO A 198 -15.33 -5.08 6.81
CA PRO A 198 -13.89 -5.33 6.91
C PRO A 198 -13.53 -6.78 7.25
N LEU A 199 -14.38 -7.47 8.04
CA LEU A 199 -14.16 -8.86 8.42
C LEU A 199 -14.50 -9.81 7.26
N ARG A 200 -15.65 -9.59 6.60
CA ARG A 200 -16.01 -10.31 5.36
C ARG A 200 -14.92 -10.20 4.30
N LEU A 201 -14.32 -9.03 4.15
CA LEU A 201 -13.25 -8.77 3.20
C LEU A 201 -12.00 -9.62 3.46
N ALA A 202 -11.57 -9.73 4.73
CA ALA A 202 -10.46 -10.60 5.10
C ALA A 202 -10.82 -12.08 4.94
N ALA A 203 -12.04 -12.47 5.30
CA ALA A 203 -12.55 -13.82 5.07
C ALA A 203 -12.52 -14.21 3.58
N MET A 204 -13.03 -13.35 2.70
CA MET A 204 -13.00 -13.57 1.25
C MET A 204 -11.57 -13.75 0.74
N TYR A 205 -10.63 -12.92 1.19
CA TYR A 205 -9.21 -13.07 0.83
C TYR A 205 -8.65 -14.43 1.26
N ILE A 206 -8.85 -14.81 2.52
CA ILE A 206 -8.31 -16.06 3.09
C ILE A 206 -8.88 -17.27 2.36
N LEU A 207 -10.19 -17.30 2.15
CA LEU A 207 -10.86 -18.41 1.48
C LEU A 207 -10.48 -18.48 0.00
N ALA A 208 -10.44 -17.35 -0.70
CA ALA A 208 -10.02 -17.30 -2.11
C ALA A 208 -8.55 -17.72 -2.28
N LYS A 209 -7.67 -17.37 -1.33
CA LYS A 209 -6.27 -17.81 -1.31
C LYS A 209 -6.15 -19.32 -1.09
N ALA A 210 -6.98 -19.91 -0.23
CA ALA A 210 -6.93 -21.33 0.09
C ALA A 210 -7.54 -22.22 -1.01
N ASN A 211 -8.64 -21.76 -1.62
CA ASN A 211 -9.29 -22.47 -2.73
C ASN A 211 -9.86 -21.44 -3.74
N PRO A 212 -9.05 -21.00 -4.73
CA PRO A 212 -9.48 -20.02 -5.73
C PRO A 212 -10.69 -20.48 -6.55
N ASP A 213 -10.79 -21.77 -6.83
CA ASP A 213 -11.88 -22.40 -7.59
C ASP A 213 -13.12 -22.70 -6.73
N GLY A 214 -13.04 -22.42 -5.42
CA GLY A 214 -14.06 -22.72 -4.44
C GLY A 214 -15.26 -21.75 -4.43
N GLY A 215 -16.20 -22.01 -3.52
CA GLY A 215 -17.51 -21.34 -3.45
C GLY A 215 -17.53 -19.83 -3.18
N VAL A 216 -16.38 -19.20 -2.90
CA VAL A 216 -16.31 -17.76 -2.59
C VAL A 216 -16.39 -16.87 -3.84
N LYS A 217 -16.15 -17.42 -5.03
CA LYS A 217 -16.26 -16.68 -6.31
C LYS A 217 -17.62 -15.99 -6.46
N GLY A 218 -18.72 -16.70 -6.19
CA GLY A 218 -20.07 -16.14 -6.31
C GLY A 218 -20.27 -14.93 -5.41
N ILE A 219 -19.82 -15.04 -4.15
CA ILE A 219 -19.89 -13.95 -3.16
C ILE A 219 -19.05 -12.75 -3.59
N ILE A 220 -17.84 -12.99 -4.12
CA ILE A 220 -16.97 -11.95 -4.68
C ILE A 220 -17.68 -11.21 -5.83
N LEU A 221 -18.30 -11.95 -6.75
CA LEU A 221 -19.04 -11.36 -7.88
C LEU A 221 -20.23 -10.53 -7.42
N THR A 222 -21.05 -11.05 -6.49
CA THR A 222 -22.16 -10.29 -5.91
C THR A 222 -21.68 -9.02 -5.20
N THR A 223 -20.54 -9.09 -4.53
CA THR A 223 -19.93 -7.92 -3.85
C THR A 223 -19.40 -6.90 -4.85
N LEU A 224 -18.79 -7.35 -5.96
CA LEU A 224 -18.35 -6.46 -7.04
C LEU A 224 -19.54 -5.82 -7.76
N ALA A 225 -20.67 -6.52 -7.88
CA ALA A 225 -21.88 -6.00 -8.52
C ALA A 225 -22.63 -4.95 -7.68
N ASN A 226 -22.43 -4.91 -6.35
CA ASN A 226 -23.04 -3.95 -5.42
C ASN A 226 -21.98 -3.04 -4.77
N PRO A 227 -21.41 -2.08 -5.51
CA PRO A 227 -20.15 -1.48 -5.09
C PRO A 227 -20.36 -0.33 -4.11
N ASP A 228 -20.05 -0.59 -2.84
CA ASP A 228 -19.56 0.48 -1.97
C ASP A 228 -18.12 0.82 -2.38
N ALA A 229 -17.91 2.05 -2.85
CA ALA A 229 -16.64 2.52 -3.41
C ALA A 229 -15.43 2.28 -2.48
N SER A 230 -15.66 2.21 -1.16
CA SER A 230 -14.66 2.00 -0.11
C SER A 230 -13.95 0.64 -0.19
N GLY A 231 -14.61 -0.40 -0.72
CA GLY A 231 -14.10 -1.77 -0.77
C GLY A 231 -13.62 -2.24 -2.14
N LEU A 232 -14.04 -1.56 -3.21
CA LEU A 232 -13.88 -2.00 -4.60
C LEU A 232 -12.43 -2.34 -4.97
N ARG A 233 -11.49 -1.43 -4.67
CA ARG A 233 -10.08 -1.63 -5.02
C ARG A 233 -9.51 -2.88 -4.35
N PHE A 234 -9.92 -3.14 -3.12
CA PHE A 234 -9.46 -4.32 -2.39
C PHE A 234 -10.08 -5.59 -2.95
N MET A 235 -11.37 -5.58 -3.30
CA MET A 235 -12.04 -6.71 -3.96
C MET A 235 -11.38 -7.08 -5.29
N VAL A 236 -11.10 -6.10 -6.15
CA VAL A 236 -10.37 -6.32 -7.41
C VAL A 236 -8.98 -6.90 -7.14
N ASN A 237 -8.29 -6.40 -6.12
CA ASN A 237 -6.99 -6.95 -5.72
C ASN A 237 -7.10 -8.40 -5.22
N ILE A 238 -8.15 -8.79 -4.50
CA ILE A 238 -8.38 -10.20 -4.11
C ILE A 238 -8.45 -11.08 -5.36
N CYS A 239 -9.25 -10.67 -6.36
CA CYS A 239 -9.38 -11.41 -7.61
C CYS A 239 -8.04 -11.62 -8.33
N VAL A 240 -7.20 -10.57 -8.35
CA VAL A 240 -5.89 -10.61 -9.02
C VAL A 240 -4.86 -11.40 -8.19
N TRP A 241 -4.74 -11.13 -6.89
CA TRP A 241 -3.76 -11.77 -6.02
C TRP A 241 -4.03 -13.26 -5.81
N CYS A 242 -5.30 -13.63 -5.69
CA CYS A 242 -5.71 -15.03 -5.47
C CYS A 242 -6.02 -15.76 -6.77
N ARG A 243 -5.90 -15.09 -7.94
CA ARG A 243 -6.25 -15.63 -9.26
C ARG A 243 -7.65 -16.26 -9.30
N VAL A 244 -8.63 -15.56 -8.75
CA VAL A 244 -10.04 -16.01 -8.79
C VAL A 244 -10.44 -16.24 -10.25
N PRO A 245 -10.97 -17.42 -10.62
CA PRO A 245 -11.22 -17.81 -12.01
C PRO A 245 -12.47 -17.11 -12.55
N LEU A 246 -12.31 -15.84 -12.90
CA LEU A 246 -13.35 -15.02 -13.51
C LEU A 246 -13.43 -15.31 -15.02
N THR A 247 -14.64 -15.44 -15.55
CA THR A 247 -14.85 -15.62 -16.98
C THR A 247 -14.86 -14.27 -17.71
N PHE A 248 -14.67 -14.31 -19.03
CA PHE A 248 -14.79 -13.12 -19.87
C PHE A 248 -16.14 -12.42 -19.67
N GLU A 249 -17.23 -13.21 -19.64
CA GLU A 249 -18.58 -12.70 -19.54
C GLU A 249 -18.87 -12.05 -18.18
N GLU A 250 -18.37 -12.63 -17.08
CA GLU A 250 -18.51 -12.05 -15.74
C GLU A 250 -17.83 -10.68 -15.63
N ILE A 251 -16.61 -10.55 -16.15
CA ILE A 251 -15.89 -9.26 -16.13
C ILE A 251 -16.57 -8.26 -17.07
N ARG A 252 -17.02 -8.71 -18.25
CA ARG A 252 -17.76 -7.88 -19.21
C ARG A 252 -19.03 -7.32 -18.59
N GLN A 253 -19.81 -8.12 -17.87
CA GLN A 253 -21.03 -7.66 -17.20
C GLN A 253 -20.75 -6.63 -16.11
N LEU A 254 -19.67 -6.78 -15.33
CA LEU A 254 -19.26 -5.79 -14.34
C LEU A 254 -18.89 -4.45 -15.01
N LEU A 255 -18.17 -4.49 -16.14
CA LEU A 255 -17.82 -3.30 -16.92
C LEU A 255 -19.03 -2.66 -17.57
N GLU A 256 -19.96 -3.46 -18.09
CA GLU A 256 -21.17 -2.95 -18.71
C GLU A 256 -22.04 -2.19 -17.71
N ASN A 257 -22.19 -2.76 -16.51
CA ASN A 257 -23.01 -2.21 -15.44
C ASN A 257 -22.22 -1.34 -14.44
N ALA A 258 -21.03 -0.85 -14.83
CA ALA A 258 -20.19 -0.06 -13.94
C ALA A 258 -20.87 1.26 -13.53
N PRO A 259 -21.10 1.54 -12.23
CA PRO A 259 -21.83 2.73 -11.81
C PRO A 259 -21.10 4.06 -12.06
N SER A 260 -19.78 4.00 -12.26
CA SER A 260 -18.98 5.17 -12.61
C SER A 260 -17.68 4.79 -13.30
N VAL A 261 -16.99 5.76 -13.89
CA VAL A 261 -15.66 5.58 -14.51
C VAL A 261 -14.65 4.97 -13.53
N LYS A 262 -14.72 5.33 -12.24
CA LYS A 262 -13.85 4.72 -11.21
C LYS A 262 -14.09 3.22 -11.09
N HIS A 263 -15.34 2.78 -11.21
CA HIS A 263 -15.69 1.36 -11.20
C HIS A 263 -15.21 0.65 -12.46
N ALA A 264 -15.46 1.24 -13.63
CA ALA A 264 -14.99 0.70 -14.90
C ALA A 264 -13.46 0.52 -14.90
N CYS A 265 -12.71 1.54 -14.45
CA CYS A 265 -11.26 1.46 -14.32
C CYS A 265 -10.81 0.41 -13.29
N ALA A 266 -11.59 0.13 -12.25
CA ALA A 266 -11.28 -0.93 -11.30
C ALA A 266 -11.52 -2.32 -11.90
N TYR A 267 -12.69 -2.56 -12.50
CA TYR A 267 -13.02 -3.84 -13.13
C TYR A 267 -12.13 -4.16 -14.32
N CYS A 268 -11.72 -3.15 -15.09
CA CYS A 268 -10.78 -3.35 -16.19
C CYS A 268 -9.46 -3.97 -15.71
N ARG A 269 -9.03 -3.77 -14.46
CA ARG A 269 -7.83 -4.41 -13.90
C ARG A 269 -7.97 -5.92 -13.70
N LEU A 270 -9.14 -6.50 -13.93
CA LEU A 270 -9.39 -7.93 -13.87
C LEU A 270 -9.05 -8.65 -15.20
N TYR A 271 -8.81 -7.93 -16.30
CA TYR A 271 -8.44 -8.55 -17.58
C TYR A 271 -7.24 -9.53 -17.49
N PRO A 272 -6.23 -9.34 -16.61
CA PRO A 272 -5.14 -10.31 -16.46
C PRO A 272 -5.57 -11.68 -15.94
N ASN A 273 -6.78 -11.83 -15.40
CA ASN A 273 -7.35 -13.14 -15.03
C ASN A 273 -7.85 -13.92 -16.27
N LEU A 274 -7.93 -13.28 -17.42
CA LEU A 274 -8.31 -13.90 -18.69
C LEU A 274 -7.08 -14.34 -19.48
N ASN A 275 -7.28 -15.18 -20.50
CA ASN A 275 -6.21 -15.43 -21.46
C ASN A 275 -5.87 -14.15 -22.23
N LYS A 276 -4.66 -14.13 -22.80
CA LYS A 276 -4.06 -12.98 -23.49
C LYS A 276 -5.02 -12.26 -24.45
N TRP A 277 -5.77 -13.02 -25.24
CA TRP A 277 -6.62 -12.49 -26.30
C TRP A 277 -7.96 -12.00 -25.76
N ASP A 278 -8.60 -12.75 -24.86
CA ASP A 278 -9.82 -12.31 -24.18
C ASP A 278 -9.57 -11.04 -23.35
N GLY A 279 -8.41 -10.94 -22.70
CA GLY A 279 -7.98 -9.74 -22.01
C GLY A 279 -7.81 -8.53 -22.92
N LEU A 280 -7.22 -8.71 -24.12
CA LEU A 280 -7.13 -7.64 -25.12
C LEU A 280 -8.52 -7.22 -25.61
N ILE A 281 -9.36 -8.17 -26.00
CA ILE A 281 -10.70 -7.91 -26.50
C ILE A 281 -11.50 -7.10 -25.48
N LEU A 282 -11.47 -7.51 -24.21
CA LEU A 282 -12.16 -6.82 -23.13
C LEU A 282 -11.63 -5.39 -22.93
N LEU A 283 -10.31 -5.19 -22.96
CA LEU A 283 -9.69 -3.87 -22.85
C LEU A 283 -10.11 -2.94 -24.00
N LEU A 284 -10.10 -3.45 -25.24
CA LEU A 284 -10.48 -2.67 -26.43
C LEU A 284 -11.97 -2.34 -26.44
N GLN A 285 -12.84 -3.29 -26.08
CA GLN A 285 -14.29 -3.05 -25.97
C GLN A 285 -14.63 -1.99 -24.92
N SER A 286 -13.85 -1.92 -23.84
CA SER A 286 -14.16 -1.08 -22.69
C SER A 286 -13.63 0.34 -22.77
N GLN A 287 -12.85 0.70 -23.81
CA GLN A 287 -12.16 1.99 -23.88
C GLN A 287 -13.08 3.21 -23.67
N HIS A 288 -14.28 3.17 -24.26
CA HIS A 288 -15.27 4.24 -24.15
C HIS A 288 -15.79 4.49 -22.71
N LYS A 289 -15.56 3.56 -21.77
CA LYS A 289 -15.94 3.69 -20.35
C LYS A 289 -14.78 4.07 -19.43
N LEU A 290 -13.56 4.13 -19.96
CA LEU A 290 -12.33 4.40 -19.22
C LEU A 290 -11.87 5.83 -19.46
N THR A 291 -10.98 6.33 -18.60
CA THR A 291 -10.21 7.52 -18.94
C THR A 291 -9.12 7.16 -19.94
N GLU A 292 -8.82 8.07 -20.88
CA GLU A 292 -7.81 7.87 -21.92
C GLU A 292 -6.44 7.48 -21.33
N GLU A 293 -5.95 8.25 -20.34
CA GLU A 293 -4.70 7.96 -19.63
C GLU A 293 -4.68 6.54 -19.03
N PHE A 294 -5.81 6.09 -18.47
CA PHE A 294 -5.89 4.77 -17.87
C PHE A 294 -5.91 3.67 -18.92
N ALA A 295 -6.69 3.84 -19.99
CA ALA A 295 -6.78 2.90 -21.10
C ALA A 295 -5.42 2.72 -21.78
N ASP A 296 -4.72 3.82 -22.08
CA ASP A 296 -3.37 3.79 -22.68
C ASP A 296 -2.37 3.08 -21.77
N LYS A 297 -2.42 3.35 -20.46
CA LYS A 297 -1.58 2.67 -19.49
C LYS A 297 -1.84 1.16 -19.45
N GLN A 298 -3.10 0.73 -19.46
CA GLN A 298 -3.43 -0.70 -19.47
C GLN A 298 -2.98 -1.36 -20.78
N LEU A 299 -3.12 -0.66 -21.92
CA LEU A 299 -2.68 -1.16 -23.22
C LEU A 299 -1.16 -1.31 -23.27
N ALA A 300 -0.41 -0.33 -22.75
CA ALA A 300 1.05 -0.42 -22.64
C ALA A 300 1.49 -1.58 -21.73
N ILE A 301 0.77 -1.83 -20.63
CA ILE A 301 1.01 -3.00 -19.76
C ILE A 301 0.77 -4.31 -20.53
N TRP A 302 -0.32 -4.41 -21.28
CA TRP A 302 -0.62 -5.58 -22.10
C TRP A 302 0.47 -5.81 -23.17
N GLN A 303 0.86 -4.77 -23.90
CA GLN A 303 1.93 -4.84 -24.91
C GLN A 303 3.26 -5.30 -24.33
N ARG A 304 3.64 -4.78 -23.15
CA ARG A 304 4.85 -5.22 -22.44
C ARG A 304 4.81 -6.70 -22.08
N ASN A 305 3.63 -7.22 -21.73
CA ASN A 305 3.44 -8.61 -21.34
C ASN A 305 3.18 -9.56 -22.53
N PHE A 306 2.99 -9.01 -23.74
CA PHE A 306 2.57 -9.74 -24.95
C PHE A 306 3.52 -10.88 -25.35
N ASN A 307 4.83 -10.70 -25.13
CA ASN A 307 5.89 -11.59 -25.62
C ASN A 307 6.16 -12.84 -24.77
N LEU A 308 5.32 -13.14 -23.76
CA LEU A 308 5.54 -14.30 -22.88
C LEU A 308 4.82 -15.59 -23.34
N SER A 309 3.98 -15.54 -24.39
CA SER A 309 3.35 -16.76 -24.93
C SER A 309 3.13 -16.67 -26.44
N GLY A 310 3.66 -17.64 -27.20
CA GLY A 310 3.47 -17.78 -28.66
C GLY A 310 2.05 -18.20 -29.08
N ILE A 311 1.09 -18.18 -28.16
CA ILE A 311 -0.28 -18.65 -28.39
C ILE A 311 -1.05 -17.67 -29.29
N GLN A 312 -1.63 -18.21 -30.35
CA GLN A 312 -2.41 -17.50 -31.36
C GLN A 312 -3.90 -17.37 -30.96
N PRO A 313 -4.62 -16.34 -31.45
CA PRO A 313 -6.05 -16.19 -31.15
C PRO A 313 -6.88 -17.26 -31.87
N ASN A 314 -7.87 -17.82 -31.18
CA ASN A 314 -8.82 -18.77 -31.77
C ASN A 314 -9.78 -18.07 -32.74
N ALA A 315 -10.49 -18.81 -33.60
CA ALA A 315 -11.33 -18.23 -34.65
C ALA A 315 -12.35 -17.18 -34.13
N PRO A 316 -13.10 -17.43 -33.03
CA PRO A 316 -13.98 -16.42 -32.43
C PRO A 316 -13.24 -15.13 -32.00
N GLN A 317 -12.09 -15.26 -31.33
CA GLN A 317 -11.28 -14.12 -30.91
C GLN A 317 -10.79 -13.31 -32.12
N ARG A 318 -10.40 -13.99 -33.20
CA ARG A 318 -9.96 -13.33 -34.45
C ARG A 318 -11.07 -12.47 -35.04
N GLN A 319 -12.28 -13.01 -35.12
CA GLN A 319 -13.44 -12.28 -35.64
C GLN A 319 -13.75 -11.05 -34.79
N GLN A 320 -13.72 -11.18 -33.46
CA GLN A 320 -13.96 -10.06 -32.54
C GLN A 320 -12.89 -8.97 -32.65
N LEU A 321 -11.61 -9.36 -32.71
CA LEU A 321 -10.50 -8.42 -32.88
C LEU A 321 -10.59 -7.69 -34.23
N GLN A 322 -10.87 -8.40 -35.32
CA GLN A 322 -11.07 -7.78 -36.63
C GLN A 322 -12.21 -6.76 -36.59
N ALA A 323 -13.36 -7.10 -36.01
CA ALA A 323 -14.48 -6.17 -35.88
C ALA A 323 -14.12 -4.91 -35.06
N LEU A 324 -13.32 -5.06 -34.00
CA LEU A 324 -12.85 -3.93 -33.19
C LEU A 324 -11.86 -3.04 -33.95
N PHE A 325 -10.96 -3.63 -34.73
CA PHE A 325 -9.99 -2.90 -35.56
C PHE A 325 -10.61 -2.20 -36.76
N THR A 326 -11.63 -2.80 -37.38
CA THR A 326 -12.41 -2.13 -38.43
C THR A 326 -13.12 -0.89 -37.87
N ARG A 327 -13.61 -0.95 -36.64
CA ARG A 327 -14.27 0.19 -35.97
C ARG A 327 -13.27 1.25 -35.49
N ASN A 328 -12.02 0.87 -35.20
CA ASN A 328 -10.98 1.77 -34.69
C ASN A 328 -9.63 1.49 -35.37
N PRO A 329 -9.42 2.02 -36.59
CA PRO A 329 -8.22 1.74 -37.38
C PRO A 329 -6.90 2.20 -36.71
N GLU A 330 -6.96 3.23 -35.87
CA GLU A 330 -5.78 3.72 -35.14
C GLU A 330 -5.24 2.70 -34.13
N LEU A 331 -6.13 1.96 -33.47
CA LEU A 331 -5.74 0.89 -32.54
C LEU A 331 -5.09 -0.28 -33.28
N HIS A 332 -5.55 -0.57 -34.50
CA HIS A 332 -4.94 -1.57 -35.35
C HIS A 332 -3.50 -1.19 -35.70
N ASN A 333 -3.25 0.06 -36.10
CA ASN A 333 -1.90 0.54 -36.38
C ASN A 333 -0.98 0.47 -35.15
N ARG A 334 -1.50 0.85 -33.97
CA ARG A 334 -0.76 0.76 -32.69
C ARG A 334 -0.42 -0.67 -32.29
N LEU A 335 -1.18 -1.66 -32.77
CA LEU A 335 -1.05 -3.06 -32.38
C LEU A 335 -0.57 -3.98 -33.50
N TRP A 336 -0.33 -3.45 -34.70
CA TRP A 336 -0.01 -4.23 -35.91
C TRP A 336 1.14 -5.22 -35.72
N GLY A 337 2.21 -4.81 -35.02
CA GLY A 337 3.37 -5.68 -34.74
C GLY A 337 3.11 -6.82 -33.74
N TYR A 338 1.96 -6.81 -33.07
CA TYR A 338 1.55 -7.81 -32.07
C TYR A 338 0.44 -8.71 -32.59
N ILE A 339 -0.13 -8.41 -33.76
CA ILE A 339 -1.30 -9.12 -34.24
C ILE A 339 -0.88 -10.05 -35.37
N PRO A 340 -1.12 -11.36 -35.24
CA PRO A 340 -0.65 -12.36 -36.20
C PRO A 340 -1.53 -12.48 -37.46
N PHE A 341 -2.43 -11.52 -37.70
CA PHE A 341 -3.25 -11.47 -38.91
C PHE A 341 -2.35 -11.08 -40.09
N LYS A 342 -1.82 -12.10 -40.77
CA LYS A 342 -1.41 -11.96 -42.17
C LYS A 342 -2.60 -12.25 -43.06
#